data_AF-A0A3C1BU34-F1
#
_entry.id   AF-A0A3C1BU34-F1
#
_cell.length_a   1.000
_cell.length_b   1.000
_cell.length_c   1.000
_cell.angle_alpha   90.00
_cell.angle_beta   90.00
_cell.angle_gamma   90.00
#
_symmetry.space_group_name_H-M   'P 1'
#
loop_
_entity.id
_entity.type
_entity.pdbx_description
1 polymer ?
#
loop_
_entity_poly.entity_id
_entity_poly.type
_entity_poly.pdbx_seq_one_letter_code
_entity_poly.pdbx_strand_id
1 'polypeptide(L)' 'MTETDKYISAMDTGLKKIMHKRVHELMDMGIRFQQCGLSLSNMKVDRADVLHDIEIVKNGYVSLIAYQNKGYALIPMD' A
#
# COMPACT_ATOMS: atom_id res chain seq x y z
N MET A 1 -0.01 3.96 -0.38
CA MET A 1 0.80 5.11 0.07
C MET A 1 1.12 5.97 -1.14
N THR A 2 0.88 7.28 -1.09
CA THR A 2 1.12 8.18 -2.23
C THR A 2 2.45 8.93 -2.11
N GLU A 3 3.06 9.26 -3.24
CA GLU A 3 4.26 10.10 -3.34
C GLU A 3 3.99 11.48 -2.74
N THR A 4 2.93 12.14 -3.19
CA THR A 4 2.60 13.53 -2.83
C THR A 4 1.52 13.63 -1.76
N ASP A 5 1.40 14.80 -1.14
CA ASP A 5 0.45 15.07 -0.04
C ASP A 5 -0.97 15.39 -0.55
N LYS A 6 -1.19 15.28 -1.87
CA LYS A 6 -2.44 15.61 -2.58
C LYS A 6 -3.72 14.97 -2.00
N TYR A 7 -3.58 13.82 -1.33
CA TYR A 7 -4.71 12.99 -0.88
C TYR A 7 -4.89 12.95 0.64
N ILE A 8 -4.14 13.76 1.38
CA ILE A 8 -4.17 13.79 2.85
C ILE A 8 -4.42 15.21 3.36
N SER A 9 -4.85 15.33 4.62
CA SER A 9 -4.99 16.63 5.25
C SER A 9 -3.61 17.21 5.62
N ALA A 10 -3.55 18.54 5.77
CA ALA A 10 -2.33 19.19 6.26
C ALA A 10 -1.92 18.69 7.67
N MET A 11 -2.89 18.30 8.51
CA MET A 11 -2.63 17.76 9.83
C MET A 11 -1.92 16.40 9.77
N ASP A 12 -2.16 15.62 8.71
CA ASP A 12 -1.61 14.26 8.55
C ASP A 12 -0.24 14.23 7.85
N THR A 13 0.25 15.38 7.36
CA THR A 13 1.52 15.43 6.61
C THR A 13 2.72 14.96 7.46
N GLY A 14 2.71 15.27 8.76
CA GLY A 14 3.72 14.78 9.70
C GLY A 14 3.69 13.25 9.85
N LEU A 15 2.50 12.67 9.99
CA LEU A 15 2.30 11.22 10.07
C LEU A 15 2.72 10.52 8.78
N LYS A 16 2.40 11.10 7.62
CA LYS A 16 2.79 10.54 6.33
C LYS A 16 4.31 10.41 6.20
N LYS A 17 5.09 11.39 6.64
CA LYS A 17 6.56 11.31 6.64
C LYS A 17 7.09 10.12 7.46
N ILE A 18 6.49 9.88 8.62
CA ILE A 18 6.84 8.72 9.47
C ILE A 18 6.49 7.42 8.76
N MET A 19 5.29 7.32 8.18
CA MET A 19 4.84 6.12 7.46
C MET A 19 5.70 5.86 6.21
N HIS A 20 6.07 6.88 5.45
CA HIS A 20 6.99 6.78 4.31
C HIS A 20 8.31 6.14 4.72
N LYS A 21 8.94 6.68 5.77
CA LYS A 21 10.19 6.13 6.30
C LYS A 21 10.04 4.65 6.69
N ARG A 22 8.97 4.30 7.41
CA ARG A 22 8.73 2.91 7.81
C ARG A 22 8.49 1.97 6.64
N VAL A 23 7.75 2.40 5.62
CA VAL A 23 7.52 1.61 4.41
C VAL A 23 8.84 1.30 3.71
N HIS A 24 9.73 2.28 3.54
CA HIS A 24 11.05 2.05 2.95
C HIS A 24 11.93 1.14 3.81
N GLU A 25 12.00 1.33 5.12
CA GLU A 25 12.74 0.43 6.02
C GLU A 25 12.27 -1.03 5.89
N LEU A 26 10.96 -1.25 5.76
CA LEU A 26 10.40 -2.59 5.57
C LEU A 26 10.72 -3.15 4.16
N MET A 27 10.70 -2.30 3.13
CA MET A 27 11.12 -2.69 1.77
C MET A 27 12.59 -3.10 1.72
N ASP A 28 13.47 -2.37 2.42
CA ASP A 28 14.90 -2.70 2.55
C ASP A 28 15.12 -4.06 3.26
N MET A 29 14.20 -4.46 4.12
CA MET A 29 14.17 -5.80 4.74
C MET A 29 13.59 -6.89 3.83
N GLY A 30 13.22 -6.56 2.59
CA GLY A 30 12.65 -7.49 1.61
C GLY A 30 11.13 -7.67 1.70
N ILE A 31 10.42 -6.82 2.44
CA ILE A 31 8.95 -6.88 2.52
C ILE A 31 8.36 -6.23 1.26
N ARG A 32 7.50 -6.99 0.57
CA ARG A 32 6.80 -6.52 -0.63
C ARG A 32 5.44 -5.95 -0.27
N PHE A 33 5.16 -4.76 -0.78
CA PHE A 33 3.87 -4.09 -0.58
C PHE A 33 3.02 -4.19 -1.84
N GLN A 34 1.71 -4.43 -1.64
CA GLN A 34 0.72 -4.40 -2.71
C GLN A 34 -0.40 -3.42 -2.38
N GLN A 35 -0.80 -2.63 -3.37
CA GLN A 35 -1.93 -1.70 -3.26
C GLN A 35 -3.12 -2.20 -4.09
N CYS A 36 -4.29 -2.27 -3.48
CA CYS A 36 -5.51 -2.67 -4.18
C CYS A 36 -5.96 -1.57 -5.17
N GLY A 37 -6.00 -1.91 -6.46
CA GLY A 37 -6.45 -1.02 -7.53
C GLY A 37 -7.91 -0.59 -7.40
N LEU A 38 -8.81 -1.49 -6.96
CA LEU A 38 -10.22 -1.12 -6.70
C LEU A 38 -10.33 -0.07 -5.58
N SER A 39 -9.50 -0.17 -4.54
CA SER A 39 -9.49 0.82 -3.46
C SER A 39 -9.00 2.18 -3.95
N LEU A 40 -7.95 2.22 -4.78
CA LEU A 40 -7.49 3.47 -5.42
C LEU A 40 -8.60 4.13 -6.23
N SER A 41 -9.30 3.36 -7.07
CA SER A 41 -10.43 3.87 -7.85
C SER A 41 -11.55 4.43 -6.96
N ASN A 42 -11.93 3.71 -5.90
CA ASN A 42 -12.98 4.14 -4.97
C ASN A 42 -12.60 5.41 -4.21
N MET A 43 -11.31 5.55 -3.86
CA MET A 43 -10.76 6.72 -3.18
C MET A 43 -10.38 7.86 -4.14
N LYS A 44 -10.54 7.67 -5.45
CA LYS A 44 -10.13 8.62 -6.51
C LYS A 44 -8.64 9.01 -6.42
N VAL A 45 -7.80 8.05 -6.04
CA VAL A 45 -6.33 8.20 -6.02
C VAL A 45 -5.77 7.75 -7.36
N ASP A 46 -4.93 8.58 -7.99
CA ASP A 46 -4.29 8.21 -9.25
C ASP A 46 -3.26 7.10 -8.98
N ARG A 47 -3.18 6.15 -9.90
CA ARG A 47 -2.20 5.06 -9.85
C ARG A 47 -0.77 5.62 -9.97
N ALA A 48 -0.59 6.70 -10.74
CA ALA A 48 0.72 7.35 -10.90
C ALA A 48 1.18 8.07 -9.63
N ASP A 49 0.26 8.36 -8.70
CA ASP A 49 0.59 9.01 -7.44
C ASP A 49 0.97 8.02 -6.34
N VAL A 50 0.94 6.70 -6.58
CA VAL A 50 1.36 5.66 -5.63
C VAL A 50 2.88 5.52 -5.64
N LEU A 51 3.49 5.28 -4.47
CA LEU A 51 4.92 5.00 -4.35
C LEU A 51 5.37 3.93 -5.36
N HIS A 52 6.44 4.20 -6.12
CA HIS A 52 6.84 3.34 -7.26
C HIS A 52 7.18 1.89 -6.87
N ASP A 53 7.64 1.66 -5.64
CA ASP A 53 8.01 0.33 -5.13
C ASP A 53 6.80 -0.49 -4.66
N ILE A 54 5.60 0.09 -4.68
CA ILE A 54 4.36 -0.62 -4.32
C ILE A 54 3.69 -1.17 -5.58
N GLU A 55 3.57 -2.50 -5.64
CA GLU A 55 2.87 -3.15 -6.74
C GLU A 55 1.35 -2.89 -6.66
N ILE A 56 0.77 -2.30 -7.70
CA ILE A 56 -0.68 -2.07 -7.74
C ILE A 56 -1.38 -3.28 -8.39
N VAL A 57 -1.94 -4.17 -7.56
CA VAL A 57 -2.73 -5.31 -8.00
C VAL A 57 -4.16 -4.90 -8.39
N LYS A 58 -4.82 -5.68 -9.26
CA LYS A 58 -6.22 -5.39 -9.67
C LYS A 58 -7.18 -5.39 -8.48
N ASN A 59 -7.12 -6.41 -7.61
CA ASN A 59 -7.95 -6.56 -6.42
C ASN A 59 -7.12 -7.20 -5.29
N GLY A 60 -7.04 -6.53 -4.14
CA GLY A 60 -6.28 -6.97 -2.98
C GLY A 60 -6.79 -8.28 -2.37
N TYR A 61 -8.10 -8.51 -2.34
CA TYR A 61 -8.68 -9.77 -1.84
C TYR A 61 -8.33 -10.95 -2.73
N VAL A 62 -8.37 -10.77 -4.05
CA VAL A 62 -7.95 -11.81 -5.00
C VAL A 62 -6.47 -12.13 -4.83
N SER A 63 -5.62 -11.11 -4.64
CA SER A 63 -4.20 -11.32 -4.37
C SER A 63 -3.96 -12.08 -3.06
N LEU A 64 -4.65 -11.67 -1.99
CA LEU A 64 -4.58 -12.33 -0.68
C LEU A 64 -4.97 -13.80 -0.75
N ILE A 65 -6.11 -14.12 -1.36
CA ILE A 65 -6.58 -15.51 -1.55
C ILE A 65 -5.56 -16.30 -2.39
N ALA A 66 -4.97 -15.69 -3.43
CA ALA A 66 -3.95 -16.34 -4.24
C ALA A 66 -2.68 -16.66 -3.43
N TYR A 67 -2.26 -15.80 -2.50
CA TYR A 67 -1.15 -16.09 -1.59
C TYR A 67 -1.52 -17.19 -0.59
N GLN A 68 -2.73 -17.16 -0.01
CA GLN A 68 -3.20 -18.23 0.87
C GLN A 68 -3.22 -19.59 0.15
N ASN A 69 -3.67 -19.64 -1.11
CA ASN A 69 -3.66 -20.86 -1.93
C ASN A 69 -2.23 -21.37 -2.25
N LYS A 70 -1.21 -20.51 -2.13
CA LYS A 70 0.21 -20.89 -2.23
C LYS A 70 0.81 -21.34 -0.89
N GLY A 71 0.01 -21.46 0.16
CA GLY A 71 0.43 -21.89 1.50
C GLY A 71 0.90 -20.77 2.41
N TYR A 72 0.69 -19.50 2.06
CA TYR A 72 1.01 -18.38 2.95
C TYR A 72 -0.08 -18.22 4.03
N ALA A 73 0.34 -17.96 5.27
CA ALA A 73 -0.58 -17.62 6.35
C ALA A 73 -1.07 -16.18 6.22
N LEU A 74 -2.35 -15.95 6.52
CA LEU A 74 -2.90 -14.61 6.74
C LEU A 74 -2.64 -14.21 8.20
N ILE A 75 -1.98 -13.07 8.39
CA ILE A 75 -1.89 -12.39 9.68
C ILE A 75 -2.79 -11.14 9.58
N PRO A 76 -4.00 -11.15 10.18
CA PRO A 76 -4.85 -9.97 10.20
C PRO A 76 -4.22 -8.89 11.09
N MET A 77 -4.51 -7.64 10.77
CA MET A 77 -4.16 -6.48 11.60
C MET A 77 -5.45 -6.04 12.27
N ASP A 78 -5.57 -6.28 13.58
CA ASP A 78 -6.69 -5.85 14.41
C ASP A 78 -6.38 -4.51 15.10
#